data_AF-H8WZX2-F1
#
_entry.id   AF-H8WZX2-F1
#
_cell.length_a   1.000
_cell.length_b   1.000
_cell.length_c   1.000
_cell.angle_alpha   90.00
_cell.angle_beta   90.00
_cell.angle_gamma   90.00
#
_symmetry.space_group_name_H-M   'P 1'
#
loop_
_entity.id
_entity.type
_entity.pdbx_description
1 polymer ?
#
loop_
_entity_poly.entity_id
_entity_poly.type
_entity_poly.pdbx_seq_one_letter_code
_entity_poly.pdbx_strand_id
1 'polypeptide(L)'
;MVAGLHRINLLLCMSYRRMYSVEYLPRLNQLSIEIEGVVSNAVTGVRLEEERLILISVEGHDPIKVESPIAFTSATPTSINVQKSKLLISLKVDPQLGSGSANDTDNGPEKWSCGWLNKHTSKMGSKNKFQFRCSNCQNQLIDSFSFVFKDMPGDYWYELMDFWHCHKPENNQPSGKDYGILKPKDDKTIIIGSFYLLQTVNSSLQLVEKSEEAIYICKICHQVIGDRFQNVIRLLKWKLNLAYGKESQTSISTYDPLLYAVNLFITKIQSSALRKFIIDVNEKRAFLWILNIDIDVTIDGRILPKCLKVLWFFNKNDENVGNGYEKTEILYKEVADNLLAALQNNTINSTVEIGSIKYQVSYIPTLMTR
;
A
#
# COMPACT_ATOMS: atom_id res chain seq x y z
N MET A 1 -42.36 50.82 26.86
CA MET A 1 -42.31 49.36 26.64
C MET A 1 -41.47 49.09 25.41
N VAL A 2 -40.36 48.40 25.66
CA VAL A 2 -39.25 48.12 24.75
C VAL A 2 -39.56 46.86 23.96
N ALA A 3 -39.29 46.86 22.65
CA ALA A 3 -39.01 45.64 21.91
C ALA A 3 -38.17 45.97 20.66
N GLY A 4 -36.85 45.94 20.85
CA GLY A 4 -35.86 46.01 19.79
C GLY A 4 -35.41 44.62 19.35
N LEU A 5 -34.95 44.56 18.08
CA LEU A 5 -33.82 43.77 17.58
C LEU A 5 -33.69 42.32 18.04
N HIS A 6 -33.93 41.37 17.14
CA HIS A 6 -33.05 40.20 16.96
C HIS A 6 -32.95 39.82 15.46
N ARG A 7 -31.99 40.45 14.79
CA ARG A 7 -31.24 39.83 13.68
C ARG A 7 -30.30 38.82 14.31
N ILE A 8 -30.51 37.52 14.09
CA ILE A 8 -29.48 36.51 14.35
C ILE A 8 -28.82 36.20 13.02
N ASN A 9 -27.64 36.81 12.83
CA ASN A 9 -26.65 36.41 11.85
C ASN A 9 -26.20 34.98 12.18
N LEU A 10 -26.78 33.98 11.51
CA LEU A 10 -26.12 32.70 11.27
C LEU A 10 -25.08 32.90 10.15
N LEU A 11 -24.03 33.67 10.46
CA LEU A 11 -22.78 33.61 9.72
C LEU A 11 -22.13 32.29 10.13
N LEU A 12 -22.26 31.34 9.21
CA LEU A 12 -21.44 30.14 9.10
C LEU A 12 -20.02 30.41 9.58
N CYS A 13 -19.70 29.89 10.77
CA CYS A 13 -18.33 29.64 11.17
C CYS A 13 -17.82 28.46 10.32
N MET A 14 -17.60 28.71 9.03
CA MET A 14 -16.74 27.86 8.21
C MET A 14 -15.33 28.06 8.77
N SER A 15 -14.99 27.27 9.78
CA SER A 15 -13.60 27.03 10.14
C SER A 15 -12.89 26.61 8.85
N TYR A 16 -12.09 27.51 8.29
CA TYR A 16 -11.18 27.19 7.19
C TYR A 16 -10.22 26.13 7.74
N ARG A 17 -10.54 24.85 7.52
CA ARG A 17 -9.65 23.75 7.87
C ARG A 17 -8.42 23.89 6.99
N ARG A 18 -7.32 24.39 7.56
CA ARG A 18 -6.03 24.48 6.88
C ARG A 18 -5.54 23.08 6.58
N MET A 19 -5.18 22.83 5.33
CA MET A 19 -4.58 21.55 4.95
C MET A 19 -3.14 21.50 5.45
N TYR A 20 -2.72 20.34 5.94
CA TYR A 20 -1.37 20.11 6.41
C TYR A 20 -0.92 18.68 6.17
N SER A 21 0.39 18.51 6.06
CA SER A 21 1.03 17.19 6.07
C SER A 21 2.20 17.15 7.03
N VAL A 22 2.36 16.04 7.74
CA VAL A 22 3.47 15.78 8.65
C VAL A 22 4.16 14.48 8.23
N GLU A 23 5.39 14.56 7.76
CA GLU A 23 6.21 13.39 7.43
C GLU A 23 7.18 13.09 8.57
N TYR A 24 7.28 11.83 8.99
CA TYR A 24 8.37 11.39 9.85
C TYR A 24 9.54 10.85 9.04
N LEU A 25 10.75 11.31 9.37
CA LEU A 25 12.02 10.90 8.77
C LEU A 25 12.84 10.10 9.80
N PRO A 26 12.71 8.76 9.84
CA PRO A 26 13.26 7.95 10.93
C PRO A 26 14.78 8.02 11.05
N ARG A 27 15.50 8.19 9.94
CA ARG A 27 16.97 8.28 9.95
C ARG A 27 17.48 9.59 10.56
N LEU A 28 16.65 10.63 10.52
CA LEU A 28 16.99 11.95 11.05
C LEU A 28 16.33 12.21 12.39
N ASN A 29 15.44 11.33 12.87
CA ASN A 29 14.57 11.59 14.02
C ASN A 29 13.92 12.97 13.91
N GLN A 30 13.31 13.24 12.75
CA GLN A 30 12.83 14.56 12.39
C GLN A 30 11.42 14.47 11.80
N LEU A 31 10.54 15.39 12.20
CA LEU A 31 9.27 15.65 11.54
C LEU A 31 9.44 16.80 10.54
N SER A 32 8.90 16.63 9.34
CA SER A 32 8.74 17.68 8.34
C SER A 32 7.27 18.03 8.24
N ILE A 33 6.91 19.24 8.62
CA ILE A 33 5.53 19.74 8.66
C ILE A 33 5.36 20.78 7.56
N GLU A 34 4.34 20.59 6.73
CA GLU A 34 3.90 21.55 5.71
C GLU A 34 2.46 21.96 6.03
N ILE A 35 2.19 23.26 6.14
CA ILE A 35 0.85 23.80 6.42
C ILE A 35 0.51 24.86 5.38
N GLU A 36 -0.68 24.76 4.80
CA GLU A 36 -1.15 25.67 3.77
C GLU A 36 -1.96 26.84 4.32
N GLY A 37 -1.95 27.95 3.55
CA GLY A 37 -2.75 29.14 3.86
C GLY A 37 -2.20 29.97 5.01
N VAL A 38 -0.93 29.79 5.36
CA VAL A 38 -0.24 30.61 6.37
C VAL A 38 0.68 31.60 5.65
N VAL A 39 0.36 32.89 5.80
CA VAL A 39 1.05 34.00 5.12
C VAL A 39 1.99 34.76 6.07
N SER A 40 1.94 34.46 7.36
CA SER A 40 2.73 35.15 8.39
C SER A 40 3.99 34.36 8.77
N ASN A 41 5.12 35.05 8.84
CA ASN A 41 6.39 34.52 9.34
C ASN A 41 6.46 34.46 10.87
N ALA A 42 5.44 34.94 11.56
CA ALA A 42 5.46 35.11 13.00
C ALA A 42 5.02 33.83 13.73
N VAL A 43 5.68 32.70 13.45
CA VAL A 43 5.56 31.54 14.34
C VAL A 43 6.26 31.90 15.65
N THR A 44 5.48 32.08 16.70
CA THR A 44 5.97 32.52 18.03
C THR A 44 6.33 31.34 18.93
N GLY A 45 5.94 30.12 18.56
CA GLY A 45 6.34 28.92 19.28
C GLY A 45 5.76 27.64 18.70
N VAL A 46 6.39 26.52 19.05
CA VAL A 46 5.87 25.17 18.82
C VAL A 46 5.89 24.44 20.16
N ARG A 47 4.77 23.81 20.52
CA ARG A 47 4.63 23.09 21.79
C ARG A 47 3.99 21.73 21.56
N LEU A 48 4.39 20.76 22.36
CA LEU A 48 3.72 19.48 22.49
C LEU A 48 2.51 19.67 23.41
N GLU A 49 1.32 19.25 22.98
CA GLU A 49 0.13 19.17 23.84
C GLU A 49 -0.05 17.73 24.34
N GLU A 50 0.09 16.74 23.45
CA GLU A 50 -0.03 15.32 23.72
C GLU A 50 1.01 14.54 22.90
N GLU A 51 1.13 13.22 23.10
CA GLU A 51 2.16 12.36 22.48
C GLU A 51 2.25 12.46 20.96
N ARG A 52 1.15 12.82 20.28
CA ARG A 52 1.07 13.03 18.83
C ARG A 52 0.61 14.44 18.44
N LEU A 53 0.21 15.28 19.38
CA LEU A 53 -0.43 16.55 19.08
C LEU A 53 0.54 17.71 19.26
N ILE A 54 0.75 18.46 18.17
CA ILE A 54 1.65 19.62 18.13
C ILE A 54 0.80 20.87 17.96
N LEU A 55 1.04 21.85 18.84
CA LEU A 55 0.50 23.20 18.77
C LEU A 55 1.53 24.14 18.17
N ILE A 56 1.17 24.82 17.10
CA ILE A 56 1.99 25.85 16.45
C ILE A 56 1.34 27.20 16.70
N SER A 57 1.97 28.03 17.51
CA SER A 57 1.53 29.39 17.81
C SER A 57 1.97 30.33 16.70
N VAL A 58 1.01 31.08 16.14
CA VAL A 58 1.24 32.10 15.12
C VAL A 58 0.74 33.43 15.66
N GLU A 59 1.53 34.49 15.53
CA GLU A 59 1.16 35.83 16.00
C GLU A 59 -0.17 36.29 15.39
N GLY A 60 -1.07 36.78 16.23
CA GLY A 60 -2.37 37.30 15.81
C GLY A 60 -3.38 36.24 15.37
N HIS A 61 -3.10 34.95 15.54
CA HIS A 61 -3.99 33.85 15.14
C HIS A 61 -4.11 32.77 16.22
N ASP A 62 -5.20 32.01 16.16
CA ASP A 62 -5.36 30.83 16.99
C ASP A 62 -4.27 29.79 16.67
N PRO A 63 -3.76 29.07 17.70
CA PRO A 63 -2.77 28.02 17.51
C PRO A 63 -3.25 26.94 16.53
N ILE A 64 -2.37 26.54 15.63
CA ILE A 64 -2.64 25.48 14.66
C ILE A 64 -2.32 24.14 15.32
N LYS A 65 -3.30 23.23 15.33
CA LYS A 65 -3.15 21.85 15.79
C LYS A 65 -2.75 20.96 14.62
N VAL A 66 -1.62 20.27 14.73
CA VAL A 66 -1.19 19.26 13.76
C VAL A 66 -0.89 17.95 14.47
N GLU A 67 -1.35 16.85 13.87
CA GLU A 67 -1.13 15.51 14.39
C GLU A 67 0.08 14.87 13.72
N SER A 68 0.99 14.34 14.54
CA SER A 68 2.16 13.60 14.12
C SER A 68 1.81 12.14 13.84
N PRO A 69 2.44 11.52 12.82
CA PRO A 69 2.20 10.13 12.48
C PRO A 69 2.78 9.15 13.51
N ILE A 70 3.68 9.62 14.38
CA ILE A 70 4.30 8.83 15.46
C ILE A 70 4.15 9.52 16.81
N ALA A 71 4.23 8.74 17.89
CA ALA A 71 4.33 9.24 19.25
C ALA A 71 5.78 9.62 19.62
N PHE A 72 5.97 10.73 20.32
CA PHE A 72 7.30 11.23 20.73
C PHE A 72 7.24 11.85 22.13
N THR A 73 8.39 11.91 22.81
CA THR A 73 8.51 12.47 24.16
C THR A 73 8.96 13.94 24.15
N SER A 74 9.68 14.34 23.10
CA SER A 74 10.22 15.68 22.95
C SER A 74 10.14 16.12 21.49
N ALA A 75 9.95 17.42 21.26
CA ALA A 75 10.04 18.03 19.94
C ALA A 75 10.69 19.42 20.04
N THR A 76 11.71 19.66 19.23
CA THR A 76 12.43 20.93 19.17
C THR A 76 12.48 21.45 17.73
N PRO A 77 12.03 22.70 17.48
CA PRO A 77 12.14 23.28 16.14
C PRO A 77 13.59 23.45 15.71
N THR A 78 13.93 22.93 14.54
CA THR A 78 15.25 23.11 13.92
C THR A 78 15.22 24.09 12.76
N SER A 79 14.08 24.22 12.08
CA SER A 79 13.90 25.23 11.03
C SER A 79 12.44 25.63 10.91
N ILE A 80 12.18 26.91 10.64
CA ILE A 80 10.86 27.45 10.32
C ILE A 80 11.03 28.35 9.09
N ASN A 81 10.27 28.10 8.03
CA ASN A 81 10.35 28.85 6.78
C ASN A 81 8.95 29.05 6.20
N VAL A 82 8.72 30.18 5.54
CA VAL A 82 7.45 30.46 4.86
C VAL A 82 7.74 30.69 3.39
N GLN A 83 7.07 29.93 2.53
CA GLN A 83 7.23 29.99 1.08
C GLN A 83 5.88 29.94 0.39
N LYS A 84 5.56 30.92 -0.47
CA LYS A 84 4.37 30.91 -1.34
C LYS A 84 3.07 30.52 -0.59
N SER A 85 2.84 31.13 0.58
CA SER A 85 1.69 30.86 1.47
C SER A 85 1.67 29.49 2.16
N LYS A 86 2.83 28.85 2.28
CA LYS A 86 3.05 27.61 3.02
C LYS A 86 4.01 27.85 4.16
N LEU A 87 3.70 27.30 5.32
CA LEU A 87 4.58 27.23 6.48
C LEU A 87 5.25 25.86 6.51
N LEU A 88 6.58 25.86 6.47
CA LEU A 88 7.44 24.68 6.50
C LEU A 88 8.18 24.66 7.83
N ILE A 89 7.98 23.61 8.63
CA ILE A 89 8.62 23.44 9.93
C ILE A 89 9.34 22.11 9.98
N SER A 90 10.59 22.14 10.43
CA SER A 90 11.32 20.94 10.82
C SER A 90 11.40 20.85 12.32
N LEU A 91 11.03 19.70 12.88
CA LEU A 91 11.15 19.43 14.31
C LEU A 91 12.06 18.22 14.52
N LYS A 92 13.11 18.36 15.31
CA LYS A 92 13.85 17.22 15.85
C LYS A 92 13.00 16.59 16.95
N VAL A 93 12.78 15.29 16.90
CA VAL A 93 11.92 14.56 17.83
C VAL A 93 12.62 13.37 18.45
N ASP A 94 12.24 13.04 19.69
CA ASP A 94 12.64 11.79 20.33
C ASP A 94 11.46 10.80 20.28
N PRO A 95 11.46 9.84 19.35
CA PRO A 95 10.35 8.89 19.19
C PRO A 95 10.24 7.99 20.43
N GLN A 96 9.01 7.71 20.87
CA GLN A 96 8.81 6.71 21.94
C GLN A 96 9.22 5.31 21.44
N LEU A 97 9.69 4.44 22.34
CA LEU A 97 10.00 3.04 21.99
C LEU A 97 8.73 2.34 21.47
N GLY A 98 8.80 1.79 20.25
CA GLY A 98 7.65 1.17 19.59
C GLY A 98 6.64 2.14 18.95
N SER A 99 6.97 3.44 18.85
CA SER A 99 6.13 4.48 18.26
C SER A 99 5.98 4.45 16.74
N GLY A 100 6.91 3.79 16.04
CA GLY A 100 6.72 3.47 14.62
C GLY A 100 5.59 2.45 14.49
N SER A 101 4.94 2.40 13.32
CA SER A 101 4.00 1.31 12.98
C SER A 101 4.73 -0.03 12.78
N ALA A 102 5.51 -0.45 13.78
CA ALA A 102 6.32 -1.65 13.80
C ALA A 102 5.52 -2.87 14.27
N ASN A 103 4.30 -2.67 14.78
CA ASN A 103 3.47 -3.74 15.33
C ASN A 103 2.19 -4.03 14.54
N ASP A 104 1.83 -3.21 13.54
CA ASP A 104 0.65 -3.46 12.70
C ASP A 104 1.07 -3.96 11.31
N THR A 105 1.88 -5.03 11.29
CA THR A 105 2.24 -5.74 10.05
C THR A 105 1.07 -6.52 9.45
N ASP A 106 -0.09 -6.52 10.13
CA ASP A 106 -1.14 -7.50 9.91
C ASP A 106 -1.92 -7.25 8.61
N ASN A 107 -1.83 -6.05 8.06
CA ASN A 107 -2.47 -5.66 6.81
C ASN A 107 -1.49 -5.19 5.72
N GLY A 108 -0.24 -5.64 5.78
CA GLY A 108 0.80 -5.30 4.81
C GLY A 108 1.03 -6.31 3.68
N PRO A 109 2.13 -6.16 2.92
CA PRO A 109 2.63 -7.09 1.90
C PRO A 109 2.58 -8.57 2.27
N GLU A 110 2.98 -8.89 3.51
CA GLU A 110 3.10 -10.26 4.02
C GLU A 110 1.77 -10.89 4.43
N LYS A 111 0.65 -10.17 4.25
CA LYS A 111 -0.67 -10.65 4.63
C LYS A 111 -0.98 -11.98 3.96
N TRP A 112 -1.40 -12.92 4.79
CA TRP A 112 -1.67 -14.33 4.46
C TRP A 112 -0.46 -15.16 4.00
N SER A 113 0.78 -14.71 4.20
CA SER A 113 1.96 -15.60 4.16
C SER A 113 1.83 -16.73 5.18
N CYS A 114 2.63 -17.80 5.06
CA CYS A 114 2.66 -18.84 6.10
C CYS A 114 3.03 -18.27 7.46
N GLY A 115 3.99 -17.33 7.51
CA GLY A 115 4.35 -16.59 8.73
C GLY A 115 3.15 -15.85 9.34
N TRP A 116 2.38 -15.14 8.51
CA TRP A 116 1.17 -14.44 8.95
C TRP A 116 0.10 -15.42 9.43
N LEU A 117 -0.20 -16.48 8.66
CA LEU A 117 -1.21 -17.48 9.00
C LEU A 117 -0.90 -18.17 10.33
N ASN A 118 0.37 -18.51 10.57
CA ASN A 118 0.83 -19.11 11.83
C ASN A 118 0.58 -18.21 13.05
N LYS A 119 0.68 -16.88 12.90
CA LYS A 119 0.49 -15.90 13.97
C LYS A 119 -0.99 -15.61 14.24
N HIS A 120 -1.83 -15.63 13.21
CA HIS A 120 -3.20 -15.08 13.28
C HIS A 120 -4.31 -16.13 13.35
N THR A 121 -4.02 -17.36 12.94
CA THR A 121 -5.05 -18.41 12.89
C THR A 121 -4.89 -19.38 14.05
N SER A 122 -6.01 -19.92 14.53
CA SER A 122 -6.01 -20.90 15.63
C SER A 122 -5.39 -22.21 15.16
N LYS A 123 -4.72 -22.94 16.07
CA LYS A 123 -4.18 -24.27 15.77
C LYS A 123 -5.14 -25.38 16.20
N MET A 124 -5.19 -26.43 15.42
CA MET A 124 -5.81 -27.71 15.76
C MET A 124 -4.77 -28.81 15.55
N GLY A 125 -4.17 -29.28 16.64
CA GLY A 125 -2.97 -30.12 16.58
C GLY A 125 -1.79 -29.37 15.97
N SER A 126 -1.16 -29.95 14.94
CA SER A 126 -0.02 -29.36 14.24
C SER A 126 -0.39 -28.44 13.07
N LYS A 127 -1.68 -28.28 12.76
CA LYS A 127 -2.17 -27.48 11.63
C LYS A 127 -2.93 -26.25 12.07
N ASN A 128 -2.83 -25.19 11.27
CA ASN A 128 -3.64 -23.98 11.40
C ASN A 128 -5.07 -24.24 10.88
N LYS A 129 -6.09 -23.72 11.57
CA LYS A 129 -7.52 -23.82 11.24
C LYS A 129 -7.99 -22.52 10.58
N PHE A 130 -8.20 -22.56 9.27
CA PHE A 130 -8.76 -21.45 8.50
C PHE A 130 -9.35 -21.94 7.17
N GLN A 131 -10.10 -21.09 6.49
CA GLN A 131 -10.67 -21.37 5.18
C GLN A 131 -10.54 -20.15 4.28
N PHE A 132 -10.16 -20.36 3.02
CA PHE A 132 -10.38 -19.34 1.99
C PHE A 132 -11.75 -19.54 1.37
N ARG A 133 -12.50 -18.45 1.33
CA ARG A 133 -13.87 -18.38 0.84
C ARG A 133 -13.96 -17.38 -0.30
N CYS A 134 -14.91 -17.57 -1.21
CA CYS A 134 -15.21 -16.59 -2.25
C CYS A 134 -15.61 -15.26 -1.60
N SER A 135 -14.99 -14.14 -1.99
CA SER A 135 -15.31 -12.84 -1.41
C SER A 135 -16.75 -12.39 -1.66
N ASN A 136 -17.39 -12.87 -2.75
CA ASN A 136 -18.76 -12.51 -3.11
C ASN A 136 -19.82 -13.35 -2.37
N CYS A 137 -19.74 -14.68 -2.41
CA CYS A 137 -20.79 -15.56 -1.86
C CYS A 137 -20.39 -16.33 -0.60
N GLN A 138 -19.16 -16.15 -0.11
CA GLN A 138 -18.60 -16.89 1.04
C GLN A 138 -18.53 -18.41 0.87
N ASN A 139 -18.77 -18.95 -0.33
CA ASN A 139 -18.58 -20.38 -0.61
C ASN A 139 -17.13 -20.79 -0.32
N GLN A 140 -16.95 -21.93 0.33
CA GLN A 140 -15.63 -22.47 0.67
C GLN A 140 -14.89 -22.88 -0.61
N LEU A 141 -13.70 -22.29 -0.81
CA LEU A 141 -12.82 -22.59 -1.93
C LEU A 141 -11.64 -23.45 -1.49
N ILE A 142 -11.07 -23.19 -0.31
CA ILE A 142 -9.95 -23.95 0.25
C ILE A 142 -10.19 -24.16 1.74
N ASP A 143 -9.99 -25.40 2.20
CA ASP A 143 -9.90 -25.76 3.62
C ASP A 143 -8.44 -25.97 4.01
N SER A 144 -7.96 -25.32 5.07
CA SER A 144 -6.57 -25.45 5.50
C SER A 144 -6.17 -26.89 5.86
N PHE A 145 -7.12 -27.75 6.25
CA PHE A 145 -6.79 -29.12 6.61
C PHE A 145 -6.46 -30.02 5.42
N SER A 146 -6.97 -29.66 4.23
CA SER A 146 -6.80 -30.43 2.99
C SER A 146 -5.45 -30.19 2.31
N PHE A 147 -4.73 -29.12 2.68
CA PHE A 147 -3.54 -28.69 1.97
C PHE A 147 -2.33 -28.46 2.88
N VAL A 148 -1.15 -28.50 2.29
CA VAL A 148 0.11 -28.00 2.85
C VAL A 148 0.41 -26.66 2.19
N PHE A 149 0.65 -25.63 2.99
CA PHE A 149 0.94 -24.28 2.51
C PHE A 149 2.44 -24.02 2.54
N LYS A 150 2.96 -23.41 1.47
CA LYS A 150 4.36 -22.99 1.34
C LYS A 150 4.41 -21.59 0.78
N ASP A 151 5.28 -20.74 1.31
CA ASP A 151 5.50 -19.43 0.72
C ASP A 151 6.35 -19.54 -0.55
N MET A 152 6.04 -18.71 -1.53
CA MET A 152 6.88 -18.45 -2.69
C MET A 152 8.16 -17.74 -2.20
N PRO A 153 9.37 -18.18 -2.58
CA PRO A 153 10.63 -17.52 -2.20
C PRO A 153 10.74 -16.05 -2.65
N GLY A 154 9.95 -15.67 -3.66
CA GLY A 154 9.73 -14.31 -4.17
C GLY A 154 9.08 -14.38 -5.55
N ASP A 155 8.31 -13.38 -5.98
CA ASP A 155 7.63 -13.47 -7.29
C ASP A 155 8.59 -13.45 -8.49
N TYR A 156 9.79 -12.89 -8.30
CA TYR A 156 10.86 -12.81 -9.31
C TYR A 156 11.97 -13.84 -9.08
N TRP A 157 11.69 -14.89 -8.31
CA TRP A 157 12.69 -15.93 -8.02
C TRP A 157 13.27 -16.57 -9.31
N TYR A 158 12.47 -16.68 -10.37
CA TYR A 158 12.90 -17.24 -11.66
C TYR A 158 13.93 -16.36 -12.36
N GLU A 159 13.82 -15.03 -12.24
CA GLU A 159 14.83 -14.10 -12.77
C GLU A 159 16.16 -14.27 -12.02
N LEU A 160 16.11 -14.52 -10.70
CA LEU A 160 17.30 -14.79 -9.89
C LEU A 160 17.94 -16.15 -10.23
N MET A 161 17.14 -17.13 -10.65
CA MET A 161 17.64 -18.44 -11.06
C MET A 161 18.49 -18.34 -12.35
N ASP A 162 18.15 -17.45 -13.28
CA ASP A 162 18.94 -17.26 -14.50
C ASP A 162 20.37 -16.77 -14.22
N PHE A 163 20.56 -15.97 -13.17
CA PHE A 163 21.88 -15.49 -12.71
C PHE A 163 22.65 -16.51 -11.85
N TRP A 164 22.00 -17.60 -11.41
CA TRP A 164 22.57 -18.59 -10.49
C TRP A 164 23.07 -19.85 -11.23
N HIS A 165 23.94 -19.64 -12.21
CA HIS A 165 24.64 -20.74 -12.88
C HIS A 165 26.12 -20.42 -13.00
N CYS A 166 26.92 -20.80 -12.00
CA CYS A 166 28.38 -20.66 -12.07
C CYS A 166 29.00 -21.55 -13.17
N HIS A 167 28.35 -22.68 -13.49
CA HIS A 167 28.69 -23.54 -14.62
C HIS A 167 27.41 -24.21 -15.15
N LYS A 168 26.89 -23.75 -16.30
CA LYS A 168 25.90 -24.53 -17.05
C LYS A 168 26.64 -25.80 -17.54
N PRO A 169 26.23 -27.02 -17.18
CA PRO A 169 26.93 -28.21 -17.62
C PRO A 169 27.00 -28.24 -19.15
N GLU A 170 28.19 -28.50 -19.71
CA GLU A 170 28.48 -28.47 -21.17
C GLU A 170 27.67 -29.49 -21.99
N ASN A 171 26.93 -30.36 -21.32
CA ASN A 171 26.05 -31.30 -21.98
C ASN A 171 24.81 -30.54 -22.47
N ASN A 172 24.77 -30.23 -23.76
CA ASN A 172 23.61 -29.76 -24.54
C ASN A 172 22.38 -30.70 -24.51
N GLN A 173 22.29 -31.60 -23.53
CA GLN A 173 21.05 -32.31 -23.26
C GLN A 173 20.14 -31.35 -22.49
N PRO A 174 18.92 -31.06 -22.99
CA PRO A 174 17.96 -30.29 -22.22
C PRO A 174 17.70 -31.05 -20.92
N SER A 175 18.22 -30.53 -19.80
CA SER A 175 17.79 -31.02 -18.51
C SER A 175 16.29 -30.77 -18.46
N GLY A 176 15.48 -31.83 -18.42
CA GLY A 176 14.02 -31.74 -18.38
C GLY A 176 13.46 -31.12 -17.10
N LYS A 177 14.27 -30.33 -16.39
CA LYS A 177 13.95 -29.59 -15.19
C LYS A 177 13.87 -28.13 -15.57
N ASP A 178 12.64 -27.67 -15.78
CA ASP A 178 12.33 -26.27 -15.99
C ASP A 178 12.47 -25.54 -14.64
N TYR A 179 13.72 -25.21 -14.29
CA TYR A 179 14.08 -24.55 -13.03
C TYR A 179 13.58 -23.11 -12.91
N GLY A 180 12.95 -22.55 -13.97
CA GLY A 180 12.33 -21.23 -13.95
C GLY A 180 10.87 -21.24 -13.49
N ILE A 181 10.31 -22.41 -13.13
CA ILE A 181 8.88 -22.54 -12.87
C ILE A 181 8.59 -23.21 -11.51
N LEU A 182 8.11 -22.43 -10.54
CA LEU A 182 7.72 -22.90 -9.22
C LEU A 182 6.22 -23.11 -9.20
N LYS A 183 5.82 -24.37 -9.30
CA LYS A 183 4.43 -24.82 -9.24
C LYS A 183 4.24 -25.74 -8.04
N PRO A 184 3.01 -25.86 -7.52
CA PRO A 184 2.69 -26.90 -6.56
C PRO A 184 3.10 -28.27 -7.08
N LYS A 185 3.73 -29.08 -6.23
CA LYS A 185 4.25 -30.41 -6.60
C LYS A 185 3.13 -31.43 -6.82
N ASP A 186 2.01 -31.24 -6.15
CA ASP A 186 0.87 -32.15 -6.10
C ASP A 186 -0.43 -31.42 -5.78
N ASP A 187 -1.54 -32.16 -5.86
CA ASP A 187 -2.91 -31.70 -5.57
C ASP A 187 -3.19 -31.41 -4.10
N LYS A 188 -2.18 -31.54 -3.23
CA LYS A 188 -2.28 -31.29 -1.79
C LYS A 188 -1.39 -30.14 -1.33
N THR A 189 -0.74 -29.44 -2.25
CA THR A 189 0.15 -28.33 -1.95
C THR A 189 -0.44 -27.03 -2.50
N ILE A 190 -0.42 -25.98 -1.68
CA ILE A 190 -0.70 -24.61 -2.11
C ILE A 190 0.57 -23.79 -1.95
N ILE A 191 0.95 -23.07 -3.00
CA ILE A 191 2.02 -22.08 -2.94
C ILE A 191 1.41 -20.70 -2.78
N ILE A 192 1.85 -19.96 -1.77
CA ILE A 192 1.41 -18.61 -1.46
C ILE A 192 2.37 -17.62 -2.11
N GLY A 193 1.91 -16.94 -3.16
CA GLY A 193 2.61 -15.78 -3.74
C GLY A 193 2.31 -14.50 -2.98
N SER A 194 2.88 -13.38 -3.43
CA SER A 194 2.64 -12.09 -2.76
C SER A 194 1.16 -11.70 -2.82
N PHE A 195 0.52 -11.87 -3.98
CA PHE A 195 -0.86 -11.47 -4.24
C PHE A 195 -1.79 -12.61 -4.66
N TYR A 196 -1.27 -13.84 -4.77
CA TYR A 196 -2.01 -15.00 -5.27
C TYR A 196 -1.77 -16.28 -4.46
N LEU A 197 -2.60 -17.29 -4.71
CA LEU A 197 -2.41 -18.68 -4.28
C LEU A 197 -2.35 -19.58 -5.52
N LEU A 198 -1.37 -20.47 -5.61
CA LEU A 198 -1.29 -21.49 -6.66
C LEU A 198 -1.74 -22.85 -6.13
N GLN A 199 -2.58 -23.52 -6.91
CA GLN A 199 -3.01 -24.90 -6.69
C GLN A 199 -3.21 -25.59 -8.04
N THR A 200 -3.14 -26.90 -8.10
CA THR A 200 -3.36 -27.67 -9.34
C THR A 200 -4.84 -27.96 -9.61
N VAL A 201 -5.64 -28.19 -8.55
CA VAL A 201 -7.04 -28.59 -8.65
C VAL A 201 -7.91 -27.86 -7.63
N ASN A 202 -9.17 -27.59 -7.99
CA ASN A 202 -10.17 -27.05 -7.07
C ASN A 202 -11.59 -27.39 -7.52
N SER A 203 -12.29 -28.21 -6.73
CA SER A 203 -13.65 -28.68 -7.07
C SER A 203 -14.72 -27.60 -6.97
N SER A 204 -14.46 -26.49 -6.27
CA SER A 204 -15.38 -25.36 -6.11
C SER A 204 -15.30 -24.32 -7.25
N LEU A 205 -14.37 -24.51 -8.20
CA LEU A 205 -14.12 -23.60 -9.31
C LEU A 205 -14.42 -24.23 -10.66
N GLN A 206 -14.87 -23.41 -11.60
CA GLN A 206 -15.10 -23.78 -12.99
C GLN A 206 -14.15 -22.97 -13.87
N LEU A 207 -13.49 -23.65 -14.81
CA LEU A 207 -12.72 -23.01 -15.87
C LEU A 207 -13.68 -22.51 -16.96
N VAL A 208 -13.51 -21.26 -17.36
CA VAL A 208 -14.18 -20.66 -18.52
C VAL A 208 -13.11 -20.11 -19.44
N GLU A 209 -13.09 -20.60 -20.68
CA GLU A 209 -12.19 -20.13 -21.72
C GLU A 209 -12.92 -19.07 -22.54
N LYS A 210 -12.40 -17.83 -22.53
CA LYS A 210 -12.92 -16.70 -23.30
C LYS A 210 -11.86 -16.26 -24.29
N SER A 211 -12.02 -16.59 -25.57
CA SER A 211 -11.28 -16.12 -26.77
C SER A 211 -9.74 -16.12 -26.71
N GLU A 212 -9.11 -15.57 -25.67
CA GLU A 212 -7.66 -15.51 -25.41
C GLU A 212 -7.29 -15.65 -23.91
N GLU A 213 -8.27 -15.70 -23.00
CA GLU A 213 -8.06 -15.80 -21.55
C GLU A 213 -8.76 -17.02 -20.93
N ALA A 214 -8.04 -17.76 -20.10
CA ALA A 214 -8.55 -18.88 -19.33
C ALA A 214 -8.74 -18.44 -17.87
N ILE A 215 -10.00 -18.23 -17.46
CA ILE A 215 -10.36 -17.71 -16.14
C ILE A 215 -11.05 -18.76 -15.27
N TYR A 216 -10.84 -18.69 -13.97
CA TYR A 216 -11.53 -19.51 -12.99
C TYR A 216 -12.60 -18.71 -12.26
N ILE A 217 -13.84 -19.22 -12.33
CA ILE A 217 -15.00 -18.64 -11.66
C ILE A 217 -15.48 -19.54 -10.52
N CYS A 218 -16.12 -18.94 -9.52
CA CYS A 218 -16.80 -19.69 -8.47
C CYS A 218 -18.01 -20.44 -9.05
N LYS A 219 -18.15 -21.75 -8.79
CA LYS A 219 -19.29 -22.54 -9.27
C LYS A 219 -20.66 -22.10 -8.74
N ILE A 220 -20.68 -21.39 -7.60
CA ILE A 220 -21.93 -20.98 -6.95
C ILE A 220 -22.41 -19.63 -7.46
N CYS A 221 -21.55 -18.61 -7.46
CA CYS A 221 -21.95 -17.24 -7.79
C CYS A 221 -21.36 -16.72 -9.10
N HIS A 222 -20.56 -17.53 -9.81
CA HIS A 222 -19.92 -17.18 -11.08
C HIS A 222 -18.95 -15.99 -11.04
N GLN A 223 -18.62 -15.47 -9.85
CA GLN A 223 -17.58 -14.45 -9.66
C GLN A 223 -16.22 -14.98 -10.15
N VAL A 224 -15.48 -14.14 -10.88
CA VAL A 224 -14.07 -14.41 -11.23
C VAL A 224 -13.21 -14.42 -9.97
N ILE A 225 -12.51 -15.53 -9.75
CA ILE A 225 -11.63 -15.77 -8.60
C ILE A 225 -10.16 -15.67 -8.99
N GLY A 226 -9.84 -16.00 -10.24
CA GLY A 226 -8.49 -15.90 -10.77
C GLY A 226 -8.39 -16.48 -12.16
N ASP A 227 -7.19 -16.91 -12.54
CA ASP A 227 -6.84 -17.23 -13.92
C ASP A 227 -5.90 -18.44 -14.02
N ARG A 228 -5.74 -18.94 -15.24
CA ARG A 228 -4.81 -20.03 -15.55
C ARG A 228 -3.41 -19.46 -15.68
N PHE A 229 -2.53 -19.84 -14.77
CA PHE A 229 -1.13 -19.46 -14.81
C PHE A 229 -0.30 -20.71 -15.05
N GLN A 230 0.35 -20.81 -16.22
CA GLN A 230 1.27 -21.90 -16.53
C GLN A 230 0.69 -23.32 -16.27
N ASN A 231 -0.58 -23.58 -16.60
CA ASN A 231 -1.28 -24.85 -16.33
C ASN A 231 -1.61 -25.15 -14.86
N VAL A 232 -1.51 -24.17 -13.97
CA VAL A 232 -2.07 -24.26 -12.61
C VAL A 232 -3.12 -23.17 -12.40
N ILE A 233 -3.91 -23.34 -11.35
CA ILE A 233 -4.93 -22.39 -10.94
C ILE A 233 -4.24 -21.31 -10.10
N ARG A 234 -4.32 -20.05 -10.54
CA ARG A 234 -3.87 -18.89 -9.77
C ARG A 234 -5.09 -18.16 -9.21
N LEU A 235 -5.28 -18.24 -7.89
CA LEU A 235 -6.33 -17.49 -7.20
C LEU A 235 -5.82 -16.14 -6.76
N LEU A 236 -6.58 -15.07 -6.98
CA LEU A 236 -6.22 -13.72 -6.59
C LEU A 236 -6.66 -13.47 -5.15
N LYS A 237 -5.74 -13.05 -4.27
CA LYS A 237 -6.03 -12.90 -2.84
C LYS A 237 -7.21 -11.95 -2.57
N TRP A 238 -7.32 -10.85 -3.31
CA TRP A 238 -8.43 -9.89 -3.15
C TRP A 238 -9.80 -10.38 -3.64
N LYS A 239 -9.86 -11.54 -4.32
CA LYS A 239 -11.11 -12.24 -4.66
C LYS A 239 -11.49 -13.29 -3.62
N LEU A 240 -10.73 -13.37 -2.53
CA LEU A 240 -10.93 -14.31 -1.43
C LEU A 240 -11.20 -13.56 -0.13
N ASN A 241 -11.86 -14.25 0.79
CA ASN A 241 -11.93 -13.91 2.20
C ASN A 241 -11.28 -15.04 3.00
N LEU A 242 -10.45 -14.72 3.98
CA LEU A 242 -9.90 -15.67 4.93
C LEU A 242 -10.80 -15.72 6.17
N ALA A 243 -11.50 -16.83 6.36
CA ALA A 243 -12.28 -17.10 7.57
C ALA A 243 -11.44 -17.92 8.56
N TYR A 244 -11.33 -17.45 9.80
CA TYR A 244 -10.54 -18.09 10.86
C TYR A 244 -11.13 -17.73 12.24
N GLY A 245 -10.83 -18.51 13.27
CA GLY A 245 -11.34 -18.26 14.63
C GLY A 245 -11.83 -19.52 15.32
N LYS A 246 -12.52 -19.34 16.46
CA LYS A 246 -13.17 -20.44 17.20
C LYS A 246 -14.62 -20.57 16.72
N GLU A 247 -15.24 -21.72 16.95
CA GLU A 247 -16.62 -21.99 16.48
C GLU A 247 -17.67 -20.98 16.96
N SER A 248 -17.41 -20.31 18.08
CA SER A 248 -18.26 -19.24 18.62
C SER A 248 -17.96 -17.83 18.08
N GLN A 249 -16.82 -17.61 17.43
CA GLN A 249 -16.42 -16.30 16.89
C GLN A 249 -15.53 -16.47 15.66
N THR A 250 -16.15 -16.37 14.47
CA THR A 250 -15.45 -16.38 13.19
C THR A 250 -15.03 -14.97 12.82
N SER A 251 -13.72 -14.75 12.67
CA SER A 251 -13.13 -13.55 12.10
C SER A 251 -12.99 -13.72 10.59
N ILE A 252 -13.20 -12.63 9.85
CA ILE A 252 -13.00 -12.58 8.41
C ILE A 252 -11.91 -11.55 8.14
N SER A 253 -10.88 -11.95 7.40
CA SER A 253 -9.83 -11.08 6.88
C SER A 253 -9.99 -10.98 5.36
N THR A 254 -9.89 -9.76 4.83
CA THR A 254 -9.93 -9.43 3.40
C THR A 254 -8.52 -9.07 2.90
N TYR A 255 -8.31 -9.01 1.60
CA TYR A 255 -7.04 -8.59 1.02
C TYR A 255 -7.27 -7.43 0.05
N ASP A 256 -6.53 -6.33 0.23
CA ASP A 256 -6.69 -5.14 -0.60
C ASP A 256 -5.96 -5.31 -1.94
N PRO A 257 -6.62 -5.09 -3.10
CA PRO A 257 -5.97 -5.11 -4.41
C PRO A 257 -4.76 -4.18 -4.52
N LEU A 258 -4.74 -3.05 -3.82
CA LEU A 258 -3.63 -2.08 -3.85
C LEU A 258 -2.31 -2.69 -3.36
N LEU A 259 -2.36 -3.68 -2.46
CA LEU A 259 -1.17 -4.39 -1.99
C LEU A 259 -0.43 -5.11 -3.12
N TYR A 260 -1.11 -5.53 -4.19
CA TYR A 260 -0.44 -6.09 -5.37
C TYR A 260 0.44 -5.04 -6.05
N ALA A 261 -0.08 -3.84 -6.32
CA ALA A 261 0.69 -2.76 -6.93
C ALA A 261 1.86 -2.33 -6.04
N VAL A 262 1.61 -2.20 -4.73
CA VAL A 262 2.66 -1.90 -3.73
C VAL A 262 3.77 -2.95 -3.75
N ASN A 263 3.41 -4.24 -3.70
CA ASN A 263 4.38 -5.34 -3.76
C ASN A 263 5.18 -5.32 -5.06
N LEU A 264 4.51 -5.08 -6.19
CA LEU A 264 5.17 -4.98 -7.49
C LEU A 264 6.25 -3.90 -7.50
N PHE A 265 5.95 -2.71 -6.97
CA PHE A 265 6.92 -1.62 -6.88
C PHE A 265 8.04 -1.90 -5.89
N ILE A 266 7.72 -2.39 -4.68
CA ILE A 266 8.71 -2.71 -3.66
C ILE A 266 9.68 -3.77 -4.19
N THR A 267 9.16 -4.82 -4.81
CA THR A 267 10.02 -5.88 -5.34
C THR A 267 10.91 -5.37 -6.46
N LYS A 268 10.40 -4.57 -7.40
CA LYS A 268 11.26 -3.94 -8.44
C LYS A 268 12.31 -3.02 -7.84
N ILE A 269 11.97 -2.19 -6.85
CA ILE A 269 12.94 -1.33 -6.14
C ILE A 269 14.04 -2.20 -5.49
N GLN A 270 13.67 -3.32 -4.87
CA GLN A 270 14.61 -4.18 -4.17
C GLN A 270 15.47 -5.04 -5.12
N SER A 271 14.90 -5.56 -6.21
CA SER A 271 15.60 -6.46 -7.13
C SER A 271 16.46 -5.73 -8.16
N SER A 272 16.06 -4.51 -8.55
CA SER A 272 16.65 -3.82 -9.71
C SER A 272 16.96 -2.34 -9.46
N ALA A 273 16.76 -1.84 -8.23
CA ALA A 273 16.96 -0.45 -7.83
C ALA A 273 16.13 0.58 -8.64
N LEU A 274 15.13 0.13 -9.39
CA LEU A 274 14.24 0.96 -10.18
C LEU A 274 13.28 1.74 -9.29
N ARG A 275 13.13 3.04 -9.54
CA ARG A 275 12.23 3.93 -8.79
C ARG A 275 11.25 4.72 -9.64
N LYS A 276 11.38 4.63 -10.96
CA LYS A 276 10.61 5.39 -11.93
C LYS A 276 9.80 4.43 -12.78
N PHE A 277 8.48 4.54 -12.70
CA PHE A 277 7.54 3.60 -13.31
C PHE A 277 6.53 4.33 -14.19
N ILE A 278 6.17 3.69 -15.29
CA ILE A 278 5.07 4.06 -16.17
C ILE A 278 3.96 3.04 -15.97
N ILE A 279 2.76 3.51 -15.65
CA ILE A 279 1.55 2.67 -15.63
C ILE A 279 0.55 3.22 -16.64
N ASP A 280 -0.05 2.31 -17.41
CA ASP A 280 -1.14 2.64 -18.32
C ASP A 280 -2.48 2.33 -17.61
N VAL A 281 -3.32 3.34 -17.43
CA VAL A 281 -4.63 3.22 -16.74
C VAL A 281 -5.69 3.97 -17.54
N ASN A 282 -6.70 3.28 -18.04
CA ASN A 282 -7.84 3.87 -18.77
C ASN A 282 -7.37 4.86 -19.87
N GLU A 283 -6.47 4.41 -20.75
CA GLU A 283 -5.87 5.20 -21.85
C GLU A 283 -4.99 6.39 -21.42
N LYS A 284 -4.79 6.58 -20.11
CA LYS A 284 -3.86 7.58 -19.57
C LYS A 284 -2.59 6.92 -19.10
N ARG A 285 -1.48 7.61 -19.32
CA ARG A 285 -0.17 7.18 -18.82
C ARG A 285 0.19 7.99 -17.58
N ALA A 286 0.29 7.31 -16.44
CA ALA A 286 0.78 7.91 -15.21
C ALA A 286 2.27 7.59 -15.05
N PHE A 287 3.04 8.60 -14.67
CA PHE A 287 4.46 8.51 -14.40
C PHE A 287 4.65 8.63 -12.90
N LEU A 288 5.32 7.64 -12.30
CA LEU A 288 5.51 7.54 -10.86
C LEU A 288 6.99 7.53 -10.56
N TRP A 289 7.44 8.34 -9.63
CA TRP A 289 8.79 8.30 -9.09
C TRP A 289 8.73 8.12 -7.58
N ILE A 290 9.11 6.93 -7.13
CA ILE A 290 9.08 6.53 -5.73
C ILE A 290 10.38 6.95 -5.04
N LEU A 291 10.30 8.00 -4.24
CA LEU A 291 11.45 8.59 -3.56
C LEU A 291 11.84 7.78 -2.33
N ASN A 292 10.86 7.56 -1.45
CA ASN A 292 11.07 6.91 -0.16
C ASN A 292 10.05 5.81 0.06
N ILE A 293 10.46 4.82 0.86
CA ILE A 293 9.64 3.70 1.31
C ILE A 293 9.54 3.77 2.83
N ASP A 294 8.49 3.17 3.40
CA ASP A 294 8.27 3.06 4.85
C ASP A 294 8.20 4.41 5.60
N ILE A 295 7.62 5.44 4.98
CA ILE A 295 7.38 6.74 5.63
C ILE A 295 6.03 6.75 6.32
N ASP A 296 6.02 7.07 7.60
CA ASP A 296 4.79 7.39 8.32
C ASP A 296 4.44 8.86 8.08
N VAL A 297 3.21 9.13 7.62
CA VAL A 297 2.75 10.47 7.26
C VAL A 297 1.36 10.75 7.84
N THR A 298 1.11 11.97 8.29
CA THR A 298 -0.23 12.47 8.56
C THR A 298 -0.64 13.41 7.43
N ILE A 299 -1.83 13.23 6.87
CA ILE A 299 -2.44 14.17 5.91
C ILE A 299 -3.78 14.62 6.45
N ASP A 300 -3.88 15.89 6.85
CA ASP A 300 -5.10 16.49 7.40
C ASP A 300 -5.71 15.72 8.60
N GLY A 301 -4.86 15.12 9.44
CA GLY A 301 -5.25 14.29 10.59
C GLY A 301 -5.46 12.81 10.25
N ARG A 302 -5.33 12.40 8.99
CA ARG A 302 -5.32 10.98 8.63
C ARG A 302 -3.90 10.45 8.73
N ILE A 303 -3.64 9.59 9.71
CA ILE A 303 -2.35 8.90 9.85
C ILE A 303 -2.29 7.75 8.85
N LEU A 304 -1.31 7.80 7.95
CA LEU A 304 -1.00 6.78 6.97
C LEU A 304 0.38 6.18 7.31
N PRO A 305 0.42 5.03 8.02
CA PRO A 305 1.66 4.40 8.36
C PRO A 305 2.29 3.71 7.14
N LYS A 306 3.62 3.63 7.11
CA LYS A 306 4.40 2.90 6.10
C LYS A 306 3.94 3.19 4.67
N CYS A 307 4.16 4.39 4.19
CA CYS A 307 3.81 4.79 2.84
C CYS A 307 5.00 4.77 1.88
N LEU A 308 4.70 4.58 0.60
CA LEU A 308 5.57 4.98 -0.50
C LEU A 308 5.35 6.47 -0.75
N LYS A 309 6.40 7.29 -0.68
CA LYS A 309 6.35 8.70 -1.11
C LYS A 309 6.57 8.74 -2.62
N VAL A 310 5.56 9.20 -3.34
CA VAL A 310 5.52 9.15 -4.81
C VAL A 310 5.38 10.55 -5.38
N LEU A 311 6.31 10.93 -6.25
CA LEU A 311 6.13 12.02 -7.17
C LEU A 311 5.42 11.49 -8.41
N TRP A 312 4.32 12.11 -8.83
CA TRP A 312 3.56 11.61 -9.96
C TRP A 312 2.93 12.69 -10.82
N PHE A 313 2.65 12.35 -12.07
CA PHE A 313 1.90 13.19 -13.00
C PHE A 313 1.28 12.33 -14.11
N PHE A 314 0.31 12.91 -14.83
CA PHE A 314 -0.21 12.34 -16.06
C PHE A 314 0.44 13.01 -17.27
N ASN A 315 0.75 12.23 -18.29
CA ASN A 315 1.10 12.77 -19.59
C ASN A 315 0.10 12.35 -20.66
N LYS A 316 -0.18 13.26 -21.59
CA LYS A 316 -0.88 12.97 -22.84
C LYS A 316 0.15 12.94 -23.96
N ASN A 317 0.56 11.73 -24.34
CA ASN A 317 1.17 11.40 -25.64
C ASN A 317 2.60 11.90 -25.96
N ASP A 318 3.42 12.35 -25.00
CA ASP A 318 4.83 12.66 -25.30
C ASP A 318 5.76 11.46 -25.00
N GLU A 319 6.29 10.83 -26.05
CA GLU A 319 7.22 9.70 -25.98
C GLU A 319 8.56 10.08 -25.33
N ASN A 320 8.95 11.36 -25.35
CA ASN A 320 10.25 11.82 -24.86
C ASN A 320 10.32 12.02 -23.33
N VAL A 321 9.16 12.08 -22.65
CA VAL A 321 9.10 12.30 -21.20
C VAL A 321 9.46 11.03 -20.41
N GLY A 322 9.44 9.87 -21.06
CA GLY A 322 9.69 8.56 -20.43
C GLY A 322 11.16 8.19 -20.24
N ASN A 323 12.13 9.06 -20.54
CA ASN A 323 13.54 8.69 -20.41
C ASN A 323 13.89 8.35 -18.95
N GLY A 324 14.36 7.12 -18.71
CA GLY A 324 14.66 6.58 -17.39
C GLY A 324 13.45 6.12 -16.57
N TYR A 325 12.26 6.01 -17.18
CA TYR A 325 11.10 5.35 -16.58
C TYR A 325 10.91 3.95 -17.17
N GLU A 326 10.61 2.98 -16.32
CA GLU A 326 10.30 1.62 -16.75
C GLU A 326 8.80 1.43 -16.93
N LYS A 327 8.39 0.80 -18.03
CA LYS A 327 7.01 0.38 -18.21
C LYS A 327 6.69 -0.78 -17.28
N THR A 328 5.73 -0.56 -16.38
CA THR A 328 5.24 -1.56 -15.43
C THR A 328 3.81 -1.92 -15.78
N GLU A 329 3.60 -3.19 -16.12
CA GLU A 329 2.27 -3.72 -16.43
C GLU A 329 1.51 -4.06 -15.16
N ILE A 330 0.32 -3.47 -15.00
CA ILE A 330 -0.65 -3.83 -13.96
C ILE A 330 -1.77 -4.62 -14.64
N LEU A 331 -1.70 -5.95 -14.53
CA LEU A 331 -2.54 -6.89 -15.27
C LEU A 331 -4.05 -6.74 -15.00
N TYR A 332 -4.42 -6.24 -13.82
CA TYR A 332 -5.81 -6.21 -13.37
C TYR A 332 -6.31 -4.77 -13.29
N LYS A 333 -7.34 -4.46 -14.09
CA LYS A 333 -7.98 -3.13 -14.13
C LYS A 333 -8.39 -2.62 -12.74
N GLU A 334 -8.98 -3.48 -11.91
CA GLU A 334 -9.38 -3.14 -10.53
C GLU A 334 -8.19 -2.67 -9.67
N VAL A 335 -7.00 -3.25 -9.87
CA VAL A 335 -5.80 -2.83 -9.14
C VAL A 335 -5.33 -1.47 -9.67
N ALA A 336 -5.31 -1.29 -10.98
CA ALA A 336 -4.94 -0.02 -11.61
C ALA A 336 -5.86 1.12 -11.17
N ASP A 337 -7.18 0.88 -11.11
CA ASP A 337 -8.17 1.84 -10.65
C ASP A 337 -7.96 2.20 -9.16
N ASN A 338 -7.72 1.21 -8.30
CA ASN A 338 -7.43 1.43 -6.88
C ASN A 338 -6.12 2.19 -6.64
N LEU A 339 -5.06 1.87 -7.41
CA LEU A 339 -3.79 2.58 -7.35
C LEU A 339 -3.97 4.06 -7.73
N LEU A 340 -4.73 4.34 -8.79
CA LEU A 340 -5.02 5.70 -9.20
C LEU A 340 -5.84 6.44 -8.14
N ALA A 341 -6.86 5.80 -7.57
CA ALA A 341 -7.63 6.38 -6.48
C ALA A 341 -6.75 6.70 -5.26
N ALA A 342 -5.83 5.81 -4.89
CA ALA A 342 -4.88 6.05 -3.79
C ALA A 342 -3.93 7.22 -4.09
N LEU A 343 -3.40 7.32 -5.31
CA LEU A 343 -2.60 8.47 -5.75
C LEU A 343 -3.41 9.77 -5.63
N GLN A 344 -4.65 9.81 -6.10
CA GLN A 344 -5.47 11.02 -6.07
C GLN A 344 -5.87 11.42 -4.65
N ASN A 345 -6.33 10.46 -3.84
CA ASN A 345 -6.88 10.72 -2.49
C ASN A 345 -5.82 11.08 -1.44
N ASN A 346 -4.57 10.70 -1.69
CA ASN A 346 -3.43 10.95 -0.81
C ASN A 346 -2.40 11.92 -1.42
N THR A 347 -2.75 12.58 -2.53
CA THR A 347 -1.98 13.69 -3.05
C THR A 347 -2.12 14.87 -2.12
N ILE A 348 -1.00 15.38 -1.64
CA ILE A 348 -0.94 16.64 -0.91
C ILE A 348 -0.87 17.79 -1.91
N ASN A 349 -1.27 18.99 -1.50
CA ASN A 349 -1.21 20.20 -2.32
C ASN A 349 0.23 20.72 -2.52
N SER A 350 1.23 19.84 -2.50
CA SER A 350 2.63 20.14 -2.75
C SER A 350 3.00 19.69 -4.16
N THR A 351 3.74 20.54 -4.87
CA THR A 351 4.23 20.24 -6.21
C THR A 351 5.72 20.48 -6.29
N VAL A 352 6.43 19.55 -6.92
CA VAL A 352 7.88 19.62 -7.12
C VAL A 352 8.14 19.80 -8.60
N GLU A 353 8.91 20.83 -8.95
CA GLU A 353 9.30 21.10 -10.33
C GLU A 353 10.73 20.59 -10.53
N ILE A 354 10.92 19.67 -11.48
CA ILE A 354 12.24 19.12 -11.85
C ILE A 354 12.36 19.23 -13.36
N GLY A 355 13.23 20.12 -13.82
CA GLY A 355 13.30 20.49 -15.24
C GLY A 355 11.99 21.16 -15.68
N SER A 356 11.40 20.68 -16.77
CA SER A 356 10.11 21.15 -17.28
C SER A 356 8.89 20.43 -16.70
N ILE A 357 9.10 19.41 -15.84
CA ILE A 357 8.03 18.56 -15.34
C ILE A 357 7.61 19.02 -13.95
N LYS A 358 6.30 19.20 -13.78
CA LYS A 358 5.67 19.50 -12.50
C LYS A 358 5.02 18.23 -11.92
N TYR A 359 5.60 17.73 -10.85
CA TYR A 359 5.14 16.56 -10.13
C TYR A 359 4.17 16.95 -9.01
N GLN A 360 3.14 16.13 -8.82
CA GLN A 360 2.33 16.09 -7.60
C GLN A 360 2.99 15.16 -6.58
N VAL A 361 2.85 15.45 -5.29
CA VAL A 361 3.37 14.59 -4.21
C VAL A 361 2.21 13.78 -3.61
N SER A 362 2.34 12.46 -3.58
CA SER A 362 1.35 11.55 -2.99
C SER A 362 1.98 10.50 -2.10
N TYR A 363 1.16 9.90 -1.24
CA TYR A 363 1.54 8.81 -0.34
C TYR A 363 0.68 7.58 -0.60
N ILE A 364 1.30 6.47 -0.99
CA ILE A 364 0.61 5.19 -1.19
C ILE A 364 0.82 4.33 0.07
N PRO A 365 -0.23 4.03 0.85
CA PRO A 365 -0.12 3.18 2.03
C PRO A 365 0.33 1.78 1.65
N THR A 366 1.29 1.24 2.39
CA THR A 366 1.68 -0.19 2.30
C THR A 366 0.98 -1.04 3.35
N LEU A 367 0.39 -0.40 4.37
CA LEU A 367 -0.48 -1.02 5.36
C LEU A 367 -1.89 -0.50 5.16
N MET A 368 -2.87 -1.42 5.08
CA MET A 368 -4.27 -1.03 4.96
C MET A 368 -4.91 -0.88 6.33
N THR A 369 -5.39 0.32 6.63
CA THR A 369 -6.21 0.60 7.81
C THR A 369 -7.61 -0.01 7.61
N ARG A 370 -8.14 -0.65 8.66
CA ARG A 370 -9.48 -1.26 8.63
C ARG A 370 -10.61 -0.25 8.55
#